data_AF-A0ABD3NA28-F1
#
_entry.id   AF-A0ABD3NA28-F1
#
_cell.length_a   1.000
_cell.length_b   1.000
_cell.length_c   1.000
_cell.angle_alpha   90.00
_cell.angle_beta   90.00
_cell.angle_gamma   90.00
#
_symmetry.space_group_name_H-M   'P 1'
#
loop_
_entity.id
_entity.type
_entity.pdbx_description
1 polymer ?
#
loop_
_entity_poly.entity_id
_entity_poly.type
_entity_poly.pdbx_seq_one_letter_code
_entity_poly.pdbx_strand_id
1 'polypeptide(L)'
;MIDIAPLLFQGTLLNQQGSAIQNAKVQLWQTDLDGNYLHPDPGAATNPASPDHSSIVSNFQYFGTDATDFDGRFEFLTYRPSPYPFRPYSHFHFMVWLNDVDNGGDTPALVTQFYFRDEAPPYPEMLQLDVVEVEDSGLYNYGSYVNGTIVIEAISSF
;
A
#
# COMPACT_ATOMS: atom_id res chain seq x y z
N MET A 1 3.67 -16.86 20.34
CA MET A 1 3.62 -15.61 19.56
C MET A 1 3.73 -16.03 18.11
N ILE A 2 2.82 -15.56 17.25
CA ILE A 2 3.06 -15.62 15.80
C ILE A 2 4.16 -14.61 15.56
N ASP A 3 5.27 -15.05 14.98
CA ASP A 3 6.36 -14.15 14.59
C ASP A 3 5.89 -13.44 13.31
N ILE A 4 5.44 -12.19 13.47
CA ILE A 4 4.92 -11.41 12.35
C ILE A 4 6.12 -10.68 11.74
N ALA A 5 6.62 -11.22 10.63
CA ALA A 5 7.73 -10.62 9.92
C ALA A 5 7.27 -9.42 9.05
N PRO A 6 8.13 -8.41 8.86
CA PRO A 6 7.87 -7.34 7.90
C PRO A 6 7.71 -7.88 6.47
N LEU A 7 6.95 -7.13 5.67
CA LEU A 7 6.72 -7.36 4.25
C LEU A 7 7.30 -6.18 3.47
N LEU A 8 8.12 -6.49 2.47
CA LEU A 8 8.63 -5.51 1.50
C LEU A 8 7.69 -5.44 0.29
N PHE A 9 7.06 -4.29 0.06
CA PHE A 9 6.33 -4.02 -1.16
C PHE A 9 7.21 -3.21 -2.11
N GLN A 10 7.64 -3.84 -3.18
CA GLN A 10 8.36 -3.20 -4.28
C GLN A 10 7.43 -3.03 -5.47
N GLY A 11 7.62 -1.95 -6.22
CA GLY A 11 6.88 -1.81 -7.46
C GLY A 11 7.60 -0.98 -8.51
N THR A 12 6.99 -0.94 -9.69
CA THR A 12 7.46 -0.16 -10.83
C THR A 12 6.27 0.56 -11.45
N LEU A 13 6.41 1.87 -11.64
CA LEU A 13 5.44 2.73 -12.27
C LEU A 13 5.84 3.01 -13.72
N LEU A 14 4.97 2.64 -14.64
CA LEU A 14 5.16 2.81 -16.08
C LEU A 14 4.02 3.63 -16.68
N ASN A 15 4.28 4.28 -17.81
CA ASN A 15 3.22 4.79 -18.68
C ASN A 15 2.71 3.69 -19.63
N GLN A 16 1.69 3.99 -20.42
CA GLN A 16 1.10 3.06 -21.39
C GLN A 16 2.05 2.61 -22.50
N GLN A 17 3.15 3.32 -22.73
CA GLN A 17 4.19 2.94 -23.69
C GLN A 17 5.25 2.01 -23.06
N GLY A 18 5.10 1.68 -21.77
CA GLY A 18 6.06 0.88 -21.01
C GLY A 18 7.29 1.67 -20.54
N SER A 19 7.29 3.00 -20.66
CA SER A 19 8.38 3.83 -20.16
C SER A 19 8.21 4.08 -18.67
N ALA A 20 9.31 3.99 -17.92
CA ALA A 20 9.36 4.35 -16.51
C ALA A 20 8.92 5.80 -16.28
N ILE A 21 8.13 6.00 -15.22
CA ILE A 21 7.74 7.32 -14.75
C ILE A 21 8.59 7.62 -13.51
N GLN A 22 9.46 8.61 -13.62
CA GLN A 22 10.34 9.08 -12.56
C GLN A 22 9.70 10.23 -11.77
N ASN A 23 10.06 10.38 -10.49
CA ASN A 23 9.64 11.46 -9.59
C ASN A 23 8.12 11.55 -9.39
N ALA A 24 7.38 10.48 -9.65
CA ALA A 24 6.00 10.37 -9.19
C ALA A 24 5.99 10.11 -7.68
N LYS A 25 5.16 10.87 -6.95
CA LYS A 25 4.88 10.65 -5.52
C LYS A 25 3.91 9.49 -5.38
N VAL A 26 4.35 8.44 -4.71
CA VAL A 26 3.57 7.22 -4.42
C VAL A 26 3.24 7.22 -2.94
N GLN A 27 1.97 7.00 -2.61
CA GLN A 27 1.48 6.99 -1.24
C GLN A 27 0.75 5.70 -0.94
N LEU A 28 0.99 5.16 0.25
CA LEU A 28 0.38 3.93 0.75
C LEU A 28 -0.20 4.16 2.14
N TRP A 29 -1.40 3.66 2.38
CA TRP A 29 -1.99 3.63 3.72
C TRP A 29 -2.74 2.32 3.96
N GLN A 30 -2.80 1.93 5.23
CA GLN A 30 -3.27 0.61 5.61
C GLN A 30 -3.70 0.53 7.08
N THR A 31 -4.33 -0.59 7.43
CA THR A 31 -4.56 -0.95 8.82
C THR A 31 -3.30 -1.51 9.48
N ASP A 32 -3.29 -1.50 10.82
CA ASP A 32 -2.36 -2.29 11.62
C ASP A 32 -2.74 -3.79 11.66
N LEU A 33 -2.02 -4.54 12.50
CA LEU A 33 -2.16 -5.98 12.68
C LEU A 33 -3.49 -6.38 13.35
N ASP A 34 -4.24 -5.42 13.90
CA ASP A 34 -5.55 -5.61 14.53
C ASP A 34 -6.69 -4.98 13.72
N GLY A 35 -6.40 -4.50 12.50
CA GLY A 35 -7.41 -4.01 11.56
C GLY A 35 -7.85 -2.57 11.84
N ASN A 36 -7.07 -1.79 12.60
CA ASN A 36 -7.37 -0.39 12.89
C ASN A 36 -6.69 0.55 11.90
N TYR A 37 -7.36 1.63 11.51
CA TYR A 37 -6.72 2.79 10.89
C TYR A 37 -6.42 3.86 11.93
N LEU A 38 -5.30 4.57 11.77
CA LEU A 38 -5.12 5.87 12.40
C LEU A 38 -5.89 6.92 11.59
N HIS A 39 -7.16 7.15 11.96
CA HIS A 39 -8.02 8.09 11.26
C HIS A 39 -8.46 9.23 12.20
N PRO A 40 -8.45 10.51 11.74
CA PRO A 40 -8.71 11.66 12.61
C PRO A 40 -10.15 11.75 13.12
N ASP A 41 -11.10 11.15 12.40
CA ASP A 41 -12.47 10.96 12.90
C ASP A 41 -12.54 9.70 13.78
N PRO A 42 -12.74 9.84 15.10
CA PRO A 42 -12.87 8.70 16.00
C PRO A 42 -14.11 7.84 15.69
N GLY A 43 -15.13 8.41 15.04
CA GLY A 43 -16.32 7.67 14.61
C GLY A 43 -16.10 6.77 13.39
N ALA A 44 -14.96 6.89 12.71
CA ALA A 44 -14.60 6.08 11.55
C ALA A 44 -13.89 4.76 11.92
N ALA A 45 -14.03 4.31 13.16
CA ALA A 45 -13.40 3.08 13.64
C ALA A 45 -13.77 1.89 12.76
N THR A 46 -12.75 1.21 12.24
CA THR A 46 -12.93 0.00 11.44
C THR A 46 -13.06 -1.25 12.29
N ASN A 47 -12.55 -1.23 13.52
CA ASN A 47 -12.62 -2.34 14.47
C ASN A 47 -13.69 -2.08 15.56
N PRO A 48 -14.76 -2.89 15.65
CA PRO A 48 -15.82 -2.75 16.67
C PRO A 48 -15.34 -2.99 18.09
N ALA A 49 -14.22 -3.70 18.27
CA ALA A 49 -13.59 -3.88 19.58
C ALA A 49 -12.88 -2.61 20.07
N SER A 50 -12.60 -1.66 19.18
CA SER A 50 -11.94 -0.39 19.45
C SER A 50 -12.69 0.78 18.80
N PRO A 51 -13.95 1.06 19.21
CA PRO A 51 -14.83 2.03 18.55
C PRO A 51 -14.37 3.50 18.65
N ASP A 52 -13.35 3.78 19.47
CA ASP A 52 -12.75 5.10 19.71
C ASP A 52 -11.26 5.15 19.30
N HIS A 53 -10.76 4.12 18.60
CA HIS A 53 -9.36 3.98 18.18
C HIS A 53 -8.38 3.87 19.35
N SER A 54 -8.85 3.55 20.56
CA SER A 54 -8.00 3.36 21.74
C SER A 54 -6.98 2.22 21.61
N SER A 55 -7.17 1.31 20.65
CA SER A 55 -6.31 0.13 20.43
C SER A 55 -5.32 0.28 19.26
N ILE A 56 -5.03 1.50 18.78
CA ILE A 56 -3.99 1.70 17.76
C ILE A 56 -2.60 1.33 18.28
N VAL A 57 -1.78 0.77 17.40
CA VAL A 57 -0.36 0.47 17.61
C VAL A 57 0.45 1.77 17.47
N SER A 58 0.87 2.34 18.60
CA SER A 58 1.51 3.67 18.65
C SER A 58 2.85 3.80 17.91
N ASN A 59 3.53 2.68 17.66
CA ASN A 59 4.78 2.62 16.90
C ASN A 59 4.59 2.16 15.44
N PHE A 60 3.35 2.04 14.97
CA PHE A 60 3.04 1.82 13.55
C PHE A 60 2.69 3.16 12.89
N GLN A 61 3.21 3.39 11.69
CA GLN A 61 3.10 4.70 11.03
C GLN A 61 1.78 4.89 10.25
N TYR A 62 1.10 3.80 9.84
CA TYR A 62 -0.16 3.76 9.09
C TYR A 62 -0.16 4.36 7.67
N PHE A 63 0.81 5.21 7.34
CA PHE A 63 0.93 5.94 6.08
C PHE A 63 2.39 6.05 5.65
N GLY A 64 2.67 5.93 4.36
CA GLY A 64 4.00 6.12 3.80
C GLY A 64 3.96 6.91 2.50
N THR A 65 5.06 7.60 2.19
CA THR A 65 5.29 8.23 0.89
C THR A 65 6.67 7.84 0.39
N ASP A 66 6.75 7.47 -0.88
CA ASP A 66 8.00 7.27 -1.61
C ASP A 66 7.93 8.02 -2.97
N ALA A 67 9.08 8.27 -3.57
CA ALA A 67 9.18 8.88 -4.89
C ALA A 67 9.85 7.92 -5.85
N THR A 68 9.26 7.76 -7.04
CA THR A 68 9.79 6.83 -8.04
C THR A 68 11.17 7.25 -8.55
N ASP A 69 12.09 6.28 -8.65
CA ASP A 69 13.44 6.50 -9.17
C ASP A 69 13.47 6.62 -10.72
N PHE A 70 14.67 6.69 -11.31
CA PHE A 70 14.84 6.79 -12.76
C PHE A 70 14.29 5.59 -13.55
N ASP A 71 14.25 4.41 -12.91
CA ASP A 71 13.66 3.19 -13.47
C ASP A 71 12.17 3.05 -13.10
N GLY A 72 11.58 4.08 -12.46
CA GLY A 72 10.18 4.12 -12.03
C GLY A 72 9.90 3.28 -10.78
N ARG A 73 10.93 2.88 -10.03
CA ARG A 73 10.79 1.98 -8.89
C ARG A 73 10.44 2.73 -7.61
N PHE A 74 9.66 2.09 -6.75
CA PHE A 74 9.34 2.55 -5.40
C PHE A 74 9.33 1.36 -4.44
N GLU A 75 9.50 1.62 -3.15
CA GLU A 75 9.44 0.58 -2.11
C GLU A 75 8.83 1.05 -0.78
N PHE A 76 8.16 0.11 -0.11
CA PHE A 76 7.65 0.28 1.25
C PHE A 76 8.00 -0.96 2.08
N LEU A 77 8.67 -0.75 3.22
CA LEU A 77 8.80 -1.78 4.25
C LEU A 77 7.68 -1.60 5.26
N THR A 78 6.79 -2.59 5.33
CA THR A 78 5.59 -2.53 6.17
C THR A 78 5.23 -3.90 6.72
N TYR A 79 3.98 -4.11 7.13
CA TYR A 79 3.42 -5.41 7.48
C TYR A 79 2.18 -5.68 6.62
N ARG A 80 1.83 -6.96 6.45
CA ARG A 80 0.54 -7.33 5.87
C ARG A 80 -0.58 -6.78 6.77
N PRO A 81 -1.50 -5.95 6.23
CA PRO A 81 -2.56 -5.32 7.01
C PRO A 81 -3.58 -6.36 7.43
N SER A 82 -4.15 -6.22 8.62
CA SER A 82 -5.22 -7.12 9.06
C SER A 82 -6.57 -6.69 8.47
N PRO A 83 -7.43 -7.63 8.03
CA PRO A 83 -8.79 -7.33 7.60
C PRO A 83 -9.62 -6.67 8.72
N TYR A 84 -10.72 -6.02 8.35
CA TYR A 84 -11.65 -5.40 9.30
C TYR A 84 -13.11 -5.61 8.88
N PRO A 85 -14.09 -5.51 9.79
CA PRO A 85 -15.49 -5.73 9.42
C PRO A 85 -15.90 -4.83 8.26
N PHE A 86 -16.57 -5.44 7.28
CA PHE A 86 -16.93 -4.89 5.96
C PHE A 86 -15.80 -4.85 4.90
N ARG A 87 -14.57 -5.21 5.26
CA ARG A 87 -13.45 -5.49 4.34
C ARG A 87 -12.71 -6.77 4.79
N PRO A 88 -13.26 -7.95 4.50
CA PRO A 88 -12.76 -9.23 5.04
C PRO A 88 -11.49 -9.74 4.36
N TYR A 89 -10.82 -8.91 3.56
CA TYR A 89 -9.58 -9.22 2.85
C TYR A 89 -8.53 -8.14 3.14
N SER A 90 -7.29 -8.54 3.36
CA SER A 90 -6.16 -7.65 3.54
C SER A 90 -5.97 -6.80 2.28
N HIS A 91 -5.71 -5.51 2.47
CA HIS A 91 -5.47 -4.61 1.36
C HIS A 91 -4.58 -3.43 1.76
N PHE A 92 -3.78 -2.98 0.80
CA PHE A 92 -3.18 -1.67 0.83
C PHE A 92 -4.05 -0.71 0.04
N HIS A 93 -4.28 0.49 0.56
CA HIS A 93 -4.65 1.59 -0.30
C HIS A 93 -3.41 2.22 -0.93
N PHE A 94 -3.56 2.66 -2.16
CA PHE A 94 -2.44 3.12 -2.97
C PHE A 94 -2.84 4.33 -3.82
N MET A 95 -1.98 5.33 -3.87
CA MET A 95 -2.22 6.57 -4.60
C MET A 95 -0.97 7.05 -5.31
N VAL A 96 -1.14 7.61 -6.51
CA VAL A 96 -0.04 8.12 -7.34
C VAL A 96 -0.32 9.54 -7.78
N TRP A 97 0.70 10.38 -7.67
CA TRP A 97 0.71 11.75 -8.19
C TRP A 97 1.82 11.88 -9.22
N LEU A 98 1.48 12.36 -10.41
CA LEU A 98 2.44 12.55 -11.51
C LEU A 98 3.20 13.88 -11.43
N ASN A 99 2.72 14.83 -10.62
CA ASN A 99 3.33 16.13 -10.43
C ASN A 99 3.69 16.29 -8.95
N ASP A 100 4.94 16.64 -8.66
CA ASP A 100 5.45 16.87 -7.29
C ASP A 100 4.88 18.12 -6.61
N VAL A 101 3.98 18.86 -7.27
CA VAL A 101 3.51 20.15 -6.79
C VAL A 101 2.18 19.97 -6.05
N ASP A 102 2.25 19.82 -4.72
CA ASP A 102 1.11 20.00 -3.81
C ASP A 102 0.65 21.47 -3.86
N ASN A 103 -0.14 21.85 -4.86
CA ASN A 103 -0.63 23.22 -5.08
C ASN A 103 -2.14 23.38 -4.80
N GLY A 104 -2.73 22.48 -4.02
CA GLY A 104 -4.08 22.65 -3.49
C GLY A 104 -5.19 22.63 -4.55
N GLY A 105 -4.90 22.12 -5.75
CA GLY A 105 -5.87 21.93 -6.82
C GLY A 105 -5.48 20.74 -7.69
N ASP A 106 -5.46 19.54 -7.12
CA ASP A 106 -4.65 18.45 -7.67
C ASP A 106 -5.38 17.12 -7.44
N THR A 107 -5.75 16.42 -8.51
CA THR A 107 -6.35 15.07 -8.41
C THR A 107 -5.25 14.05 -8.60
N PRO A 108 -5.17 13.01 -7.75
CA PRO A 108 -4.22 11.92 -7.96
C PRO A 108 -4.46 11.27 -9.33
N ALA A 109 -3.38 10.91 -10.02
CA ALA A 109 -3.45 10.20 -11.30
C ALA A 109 -4.05 8.80 -11.13
N LEU A 110 -3.92 8.23 -9.93
CA LEU A 110 -4.51 6.95 -9.56
C LEU A 110 -4.81 6.93 -8.06
N VAL A 111 -5.99 6.41 -7.70
CA VAL A 111 -6.30 5.91 -6.36
C VAL A 111 -6.86 4.52 -6.51
N THR A 112 -6.28 3.55 -5.83
CA THR A 112 -6.66 2.14 -5.96
C THR A 112 -6.39 1.37 -4.67
N GLN A 113 -6.69 0.07 -4.69
CA GLN A 113 -6.37 -0.88 -3.63
C GLN A 113 -5.64 -2.08 -4.23
N PHE A 114 -4.63 -2.58 -3.51
CA PHE A 114 -4.01 -3.88 -3.76
C PHE A 114 -4.55 -4.89 -2.75
N TYR A 115 -4.98 -6.04 -3.22
CA TYR A 115 -5.35 -7.19 -2.38
C TYR A 115 -4.26 -8.26 -2.45
N PHE A 116 -4.30 -9.22 -1.52
CA PHE A 116 -3.40 -10.36 -1.51
C PHE A 116 -4.06 -11.57 -2.18
N ARG A 117 -3.41 -12.14 -3.21
CA ARG A 117 -4.02 -13.17 -4.06
C ARG A 117 -4.31 -14.47 -3.30
N ASP A 118 -3.49 -14.81 -2.32
CA ASP A 118 -3.59 -16.01 -1.49
C ASP A 118 -4.87 -16.06 -0.64
N GLU A 119 -5.52 -14.92 -0.39
CA GLU A 119 -6.83 -14.86 0.28
C GLU A 119 -8.01 -15.14 -0.65
N ALA A 120 -7.76 -15.25 -1.95
CA ALA A 120 -8.77 -15.44 -3.00
C ALA A 120 -9.94 -14.43 -2.89
N PRO A 121 -9.67 -13.10 -2.88
CA PRO A 121 -10.74 -12.10 -2.84
C PRO A 121 -11.64 -12.26 -4.08
N PRO A 122 -12.97 -12.05 -3.95
CA PRO A 122 -13.94 -12.25 -5.03
C PRO A 122 -13.93 -11.11 -6.07
N TYR A 123 -12.81 -10.39 -6.19
CA TYR A 123 -12.61 -9.22 -7.04
C TYR A 123 -11.44 -9.50 -8.01
N PRO A 124 -11.63 -10.39 -9.01
CA PRO A 124 -10.57 -10.78 -9.94
C PRO A 124 -10.05 -9.63 -10.81
N GLU A 125 -10.84 -8.57 -10.97
CA GLU A 125 -10.49 -7.36 -11.72
C GLU A 125 -9.61 -6.36 -10.94
N MET A 126 -9.52 -6.52 -9.62
CA MET A 126 -8.72 -5.65 -8.77
C MET A 126 -7.24 -6.05 -8.82
N LEU A 127 -6.36 -5.12 -8.47
CA LEU A 127 -4.93 -5.40 -8.39
C LEU A 127 -4.67 -6.38 -7.25
N GLN A 128 -4.01 -7.51 -7.57
CA GLN A 128 -3.70 -8.55 -6.60
C GLN A 128 -2.19 -8.83 -6.58
N LEU A 129 -1.63 -8.90 -5.37
CA LEU A 129 -0.22 -9.14 -5.10
C LEU A 129 0.02 -10.63 -4.83
N ASP A 130 1.07 -11.16 -5.45
CA ASP A 130 1.60 -12.49 -5.15
C ASP A 130 2.67 -12.36 -4.05
N VAL A 131 2.43 -13.01 -2.91
CA VAL A 131 3.37 -13.01 -1.77
C VAL A 131 4.43 -14.07 -2.00
N VAL A 132 5.69 -13.68 -1.80
CA VAL A 132 6.83 -14.59 -1.77
C VAL A 132 7.42 -14.57 -0.36
N GLU A 133 7.40 -15.73 0.30
CA GLU A 133 8.02 -15.93 1.61
C GLU A 133 9.55 -16.06 1.47
N VAL A 134 10.29 -15.53 2.44
CA VAL A 134 11.75 -15.57 2.50
C VAL A 134 12.16 -16.57 3.57
N GLU A 135 12.81 -17.67 3.15
CA GLU A 135 13.15 -18.79 4.03
C GLU A 135 14.26 -18.47 5.06
N ASP A 136 15.10 -17.46 4.80
CA ASP A 136 16.22 -17.06 5.68
C ASP A 136 16.17 -15.57 6.01
N SER A 137 15.26 -15.20 6.91
CA SER A 137 15.08 -13.83 7.43
C SER A 137 16.31 -13.32 8.23
N GLY A 138 17.36 -14.12 8.40
CA GLY A 138 18.61 -13.65 8.99
C GLY A 138 19.42 -12.72 8.08
N LEU A 139 19.18 -12.77 6.76
CA LEU A 139 19.87 -11.94 5.76
C LEU A 139 19.12 -10.66 5.39
N TYR A 140 17.81 -10.61 5.63
CA TYR A 140 16.92 -9.53 5.23
C TYR A 140 16.06 -9.08 6.40
N ASN A 141 15.77 -7.79 6.50
CA ASN A 141 14.90 -7.24 7.55
C ASN A 141 13.39 -7.45 7.27
N TYR A 142 13.04 -8.38 6.38
CA TYR A 142 11.67 -8.75 6.02
C TYR A 142 11.56 -10.28 5.84
N GLY A 143 10.38 -10.83 6.14
CA GLY A 143 10.08 -12.26 5.98
C GLY A 143 9.33 -12.58 4.70
N SER A 144 8.79 -11.58 4.02
CA SER A 144 8.14 -11.74 2.72
C SER A 144 8.28 -10.49 1.85
N TYR A 145 8.06 -10.65 0.55
CA TYR A 145 7.98 -9.52 -0.37
C TYR A 145 6.90 -9.72 -1.43
N VAL A 146 6.47 -8.61 -2.01
CA VAL A 146 5.51 -8.54 -3.11
C VAL A 146 6.04 -7.57 -4.17
N ASN A 147 5.78 -7.88 -5.44
CA ASN A 147 6.15 -7.04 -6.58
C ASN A 147 4.88 -6.58 -7.32
N GLY A 148 4.77 -5.28 -7.61
CA GLY A 148 3.66 -4.72 -8.39
C GLY A 148 4.13 -3.85 -9.55
N THR A 149 3.62 -4.10 -10.76
CA THR A 149 3.77 -3.15 -11.88
C THR A 149 2.47 -2.37 -12.04
N ILE A 150 2.56 -1.05 -11.97
CA ILE A 150 1.44 -0.14 -12.17
C ILE A 150 1.65 0.59 -13.49
N VAL A 151 0.65 0.52 -14.36
CA VAL A 151 0.62 1.26 -15.62
C VAL A 151 -0.44 2.34 -15.52
N ILE A 152 -0.04 3.60 -15.67
CA ILE A 152 -0.97 4.73 -15.69
C ILE A 152 -0.95 5.46 -17.03
N GLU A 153 -2.09 6.05 -17.38
CA GLU A 153 -2.17 6.96 -18.51
C GLU A 153 -1.36 8.21 -18.16
N ALA A 154 -0.28 8.47 -18.91
CA ALA A 154 0.47 9.71 -18.74
C ALA A 154 -0.44 10.86 -19.18
N ILE A 155 -0.69 11.82 -18.27
CA ILE A 155 -1.43 13.03 -18.62
C ILE A 155 -0.64 13.71 -19.74
N SER A 156 -1.25 13.88 -20.91
CA SER A 156 -0.62 14.57 -22.04
C SER A 156 -0.13 15.94 -21.56
N SER A 157 1.18 16.15 -21.60
CA SER A 157 1.77 17.48 -21.36
C SER A 157 1.12 18.48 -22.33
N PHE A 158 0.44 19.48 -21.80
CA PHE A 158 -0.03 20.65 -22.55
C PHE A 158 1.14 21.53 -23.00
#